data_AF-A0A920KBR3-F1
#
_entry.id   AF-A0A920KBR3-F1
#
_cell.length_a   1.000
_cell.length_b   1.000
_cell.length_c   1.000
_cell.angle_alpha   90.00
_cell.angle_beta   90.00
_cell.angle_gamma   90.00
#
_symmetry.space_group_name_H-M   'P 1'
#
loop_
_entity.id
_entity.type
_entity.pdbx_description
1 polymer ?
#
loop_
_entity_poly.entity_id
_entity_poly.type
_entity_poly.pdbx_seq_one_letter_code
_entity_poly.pdbx_strand_id
1 'polypeptide(L)'
;MEIIPLTWLDKINSSRKTVVVLAVLALFSGIGTYTVFARSGAAGPNPDIVLGFMYLNLGLLIVIGLLVSKRLVKLWFQRRQGLAGSQLHTRMVVLFSVVAVIPTIVVALFSVFLFDFGIRSWFTERIGAAVDASQAVAEAYLEEHRQNISGDALAMAFDLNRQAPFLMSRPKQLAKFIQAQAAIRNLTEAVIFETSGKVLAKTGLSLTFDFEPFPESAFRKARNGEVATLTSEVDRVRAIIRLIISLMPTYLSPDL
;
A
#
# COMPACT_ATOMS: atom_id res chain seq x y z
N MET A 1 -67.11 -0.16 40.45
CA MET A 1 -66.73 0.07 39.05
C MET A 1 -65.28 0.55 39.07
N GLU A 2 -64.32 -0.38 39.14
CA GLU A 2 -62.89 -0.06 39.22
C GLU A 2 -62.28 -0.03 37.81
N ILE A 3 -61.61 1.08 37.50
CA ILE A 3 -60.98 1.36 36.22
C ILE A 3 -59.56 0.77 36.29
N ILE A 4 -59.30 -0.30 35.54
CA ILE A 4 -57.97 -0.92 35.43
C ILE A 4 -57.03 0.08 34.72
N PRO A 5 -55.90 0.50 35.32
CA PRO A 5 -55.05 1.54 34.74
C PRO A 5 -54.23 1.02 33.54
N LEU A 6 -54.23 1.79 32.45
CA LEU A 6 -53.59 1.55 31.14
C LEU A 6 -52.04 1.49 31.14
N THR A 7 -51.38 1.53 32.31
CA THR A 7 -49.91 1.65 32.45
C THR A 7 -49.12 0.41 32.02
N TRP A 8 -49.79 -0.72 31.77
CA TRP A 8 -49.14 -1.98 31.39
C TRP A 8 -48.72 -2.02 29.90
N LEU A 9 -49.39 -1.26 29.03
CA LEU A 9 -49.13 -1.24 27.59
C LEU A 9 -47.83 -0.49 27.22
N ASP A 10 -47.52 0.62 27.90
CA ASP A 10 -46.31 1.41 27.63
C ASP A 10 -45.02 0.70 28.04
N LYS A 11 -45.07 -0.06 29.14
CA LYS A 11 -43.88 -0.77 29.67
C LYS A 11 -43.40 -1.88 28.72
N ILE A 12 -44.31 -2.50 27.96
CA ILE A 12 -43.98 -3.54 26.99
C ILE A 12 -43.33 -2.95 25.74
N ASN A 13 -43.83 -1.80 25.25
CA ASN A 13 -43.27 -1.13 24.08
C ASN A 13 -41.89 -0.52 24.37
N SER A 14 -41.71 0.07 25.56
CA SER A 14 -40.41 0.61 26.02
C SER A 14 -39.32 -0.46 26.05
N SER A 15 -39.64 -1.69 26.45
CA SER A 15 -38.67 -2.80 26.50
C SER A 15 -38.19 -3.30 25.12
N ARG A 16 -39.01 -3.13 24.06
CA ARG A 16 -38.59 -3.51 22.70
C ARG A 16 -37.68 -2.44 22.12
N LYS A 17 -38.01 -1.17 22.33
CA LYS A 17 -37.20 -0.02 21.89
C LYS A 17 -35.79 -0.06 22.49
N THR A 18 -35.64 -0.38 23.79
CA THR A 18 -34.31 -0.48 24.42
C THR A 18 -33.44 -1.58 23.81
N VAL A 19 -34.00 -2.76 23.51
CA VAL A 19 -33.23 -3.85 22.87
C VAL A 19 -32.79 -3.46 21.46
N VAL A 20 -33.66 -2.80 20.69
CA VAL A 20 -33.31 -2.33 19.34
C VAL A 20 -32.21 -1.27 19.39
N VAL A 21 -32.31 -0.29 20.31
CA VAL A 21 -31.28 0.73 20.49
C VAL A 21 -29.94 0.11 20.88
N LEU A 22 -29.93 -0.86 21.81
CA LEU A 22 -28.72 -1.58 22.20
C LEU A 22 -28.14 -2.39 21.03
N ALA A 23 -28.98 -3.04 20.22
CA ALA A 23 -28.53 -3.79 19.05
C ALA A 23 -27.90 -2.88 17.98
N VAL A 24 -28.49 -1.71 17.75
CA VAL A 24 -27.92 -0.69 16.85
C VAL A 24 -26.59 -0.17 17.39
N LEU A 25 -26.50 0.11 18.69
CA LEU A 25 -25.24 0.49 19.35
C LEU A 25 -24.17 -0.60 19.22
N ALA A 26 -24.54 -1.87 19.40
CA ALA A 26 -23.64 -3.01 19.22
C ALA A 26 -23.16 -3.13 17.77
N LEU A 27 -24.03 -2.88 16.80
CA LEU A 27 -23.66 -2.85 15.38
C LEU A 27 -22.63 -1.76 15.10
N PHE A 28 -22.87 -0.52 15.57
CA PHE A 28 -21.94 0.59 15.41
C PHE A 28 -20.60 0.32 16.11
N SER A 29 -20.64 -0.24 17.32
CA SER A 29 -19.43 -0.68 18.03
C SER A 29 -18.67 -1.75 17.25
N GLY A 30 -19.35 -2.74 16.68
CA GLY A 30 -18.75 -3.78 15.85
C GLY A 30 -18.06 -3.21 14.61
N ILE A 31 -18.71 -2.27 13.92
CA ILE A 31 -18.11 -1.53 12.79
C ILE A 31 -16.89 -0.73 13.25
N GLY A 32 -16.97 -0.05 14.39
CA GLY A 32 -15.83 0.66 14.99
C GLY A 32 -14.66 -0.28 15.26
N THR A 33 -14.94 -1.47 15.80
CA THR A 33 -13.92 -2.48 16.08
C THR A 33 -13.27 -2.97 14.79
N TYR A 34 -14.07 -3.32 13.78
CA TYR A 34 -13.57 -3.72 12.47
C TYR A 34 -12.68 -2.66 11.83
N THR A 35 -13.07 -1.38 11.90
CA THR A 35 -12.28 -0.29 11.29
C THR A 35 -10.93 -0.07 11.99
N VAL A 36 -10.84 -0.30 13.31
CA VAL A 36 -9.56 -0.27 14.05
C VAL A 36 -8.61 -1.34 13.51
N PHE A 37 -9.09 -2.55 13.25
CA PHE A 37 -8.29 -3.64 12.66
C PHE A 37 -8.00 -3.44 11.17
N ALA A 38 -8.95 -2.92 10.40
CA ALA A 38 -8.79 -2.73 8.96
C ALA A 38 -7.83 -1.58 8.61
N ARG A 39 -7.68 -0.58 9.50
CA ARG A 39 -6.82 0.58 9.29
C ARG A 39 -5.45 0.47 9.94
N SER A 40 -5.21 -0.56 10.74
CA SER A 40 -3.86 -0.80 11.24
C SER A 40 -2.95 -1.27 10.12
N GLY A 41 -2.01 -0.43 9.71
CA GLY A 41 -0.94 -0.79 8.79
C GLY A 41 0.03 -1.82 9.38
N ALA A 42 1.26 -1.90 8.86
CA ALA A 42 2.24 -2.92 9.22
C ALA A 42 2.58 -3.01 10.72
N ALA A 43 2.41 -1.92 11.49
CA ALA A 43 2.65 -1.89 12.94
C ALA A 43 1.54 -2.54 13.79
N GLY A 44 0.40 -2.89 13.21
CA GLY A 44 -0.75 -3.44 13.93
C GLY A 44 -1.57 -2.39 14.70
N PRO A 45 -2.76 -2.76 15.19
CA PRO A 45 -3.65 -1.83 15.89
C PRO A 45 -3.18 -1.60 17.33
N ASN A 46 -3.42 -0.39 17.85
CA ASN A 46 -3.06 -0.06 19.24
C ASN A 46 -3.81 -1.01 20.22
N PRO A 47 -3.09 -1.82 21.02
CA PRO A 47 -3.70 -2.81 21.91
C PRO A 47 -4.74 -2.23 22.87
N ASP A 48 -4.50 -1.04 23.41
CA ASP A 48 -5.39 -0.41 24.40
C ASP A 48 -6.75 -0.05 23.79
N ILE A 49 -6.73 0.45 22.54
CA ILE A 49 -7.94 0.80 21.79
C ILE A 49 -8.71 -0.48 21.45
N VAL A 50 -8.01 -1.51 20.99
CA VAL A 50 -8.61 -2.81 20.66
C VAL A 50 -9.27 -3.44 21.88
N LEU A 51 -8.56 -3.51 23.01
CA LEU A 51 -9.07 -4.03 24.28
C LEU A 51 -10.30 -3.24 24.73
N GLY A 52 -10.28 -1.91 24.64
CA GLY A 52 -11.43 -1.05 24.97
C GLY A 52 -12.67 -1.40 24.16
N PHE A 53 -12.54 -1.48 22.83
CA PHE A 53 -13.65 -1.91 21.96
C PHE A 53 -14.10 -3.34 22.25
N MET A 54 -13.18 -4.26 22.55
CA MET A 54 -13.52 -5.65 22.85
C MET A 54 -14.34 -5.77 24.13
N TYR A 55 -13.96 -5.06 25.20
CA TYR A 55 -14.73 -5.00 26.43
C TYR A 55 -16.10 -4.33 26.23
N LEU A 56 -16.17 -3.28 25.42
CA LEU A 56 -17.43 -2.61 25.11
C LEU A 56 -18.40 -3.53 24.34
N ASN A 57 -17.91 -4.24 23.32
CA ASN A 57 -18.72 -5.24 22.60
C ASN A 57 -19.16 -6.38 23.52
N LEU A 58 -18.28 -6.89 24.37
CA LEU A 58 -18.59 -7.94 25.32
C LEU A 58 -19.69 -7.50 26.30
N GLY A 59 -19.58 -6.29 26.85
CA GLY A 59 -20.58 -5.69 27.73
C GLY A 59 -21.95 -5.55 27.05
N LEU A 60 -21.98 -5.00 25.82
CA LEU A 60 -23.21 -4.87 25.04
C LEU A 60 -23.86 -6.24 24.78
N LEU A 61 -23.06 -7.24 24.41
CA LEU A 61 -23.54 -8.59 24.13
C LEU A 61 -24.15 -9.25 25.38
N ILE A 62 -23.50 -9.10 26.54
CA ILE A 62 -24.03 -9.61 27.82
C ILE A 62 -25.37 -8.95 28.16
N VAL A 63 -25.47 -7.62 28.05
CA VAL A 63 -26.70 -6.88 28.39
C VAL A 63 -27.86 -7.29 27.46
N ILE A 64 -27.61 -7.35 26.14
CA ILE A 64 -28.60 -7.79 25.17
C ILE A 64 -29.00 -9.25 25.45
N GLY A 65 -28.03 -10.12 25.68
CA GLY A 65 -28.23 -11.54 26.00
C GLY A 65 -29.12 -11.74 27.23
N LEU A 66 -28.87 -11.01 28.32
CA LEU A 66 -29.69 -11.02 29.53
C LEU A 66 -31.12 -10.53 29.28
N LEU A 67 -31.30 -9.44 28.54
CA LEU A 67 -32.61 -8.88 28.22
C LEU A 67 -33.45 -9.84 27.36
N VAL A 68 -32.84 -10.41 26.33
CA VAL A 68 -33.47 -11.39 25.44
C VAL A 68 -33.81 -12.66 26.22
N SER A 69 -32.88 -13.17 27.04
CA SER A 69 -33.08 -14.38 27.86
C SER A 69 -34.25 -14.22 28.84
N LYS A 70 -34.30 -13.11 29.59
CA LYS A 70 -35.43 -12.80 30.48
C LYS A 70 -36.76 -12.81 29.72
N ARG A 71 -36.78 -12.29 28.49
CA ARG A 71 -37.98 -12.24 27.66
C ARG A 71 -38.39 -13.61 27.16
N LEU A 72 -37.45 -14.44 26.71
CA LEU A 72 -37.70 -15.81 26.29
C LEU A 72 -38.27 -16.64 27.44
N VAL A 73 -37.69 -16.53 28.65
CA VAL A 73 -38.18 -17.22 29.85
C VAL A 73 -39.60 -16.77 30.20
N LYS A 74 -39.88 -15.46 30.18
CA LYS A 74 -41.22 -14.93 30.44
C LYS A 74 -42.25 -15.44 29.42
N LEU A 75 -41.91 -15.44 28.14
CA LEU A 75 -42.78 -15.96 27.07
C LEU A 75 -43.03 -17.46 27.24
N TRP A 76 -42.02 -18.22 27.64
CA TRP A 76 -42.13 -19.66 27.90
C TRP A 76 -43.08 -19.94 29.07
N PHE A 77 -42.96 -19.20 30.17
CA PHE A 77 -43.86 -19.33 31.33
C PHE A 77 -45.30 -18.91 31.02
N GLN A 78 -45.51 -17.80 30.30
CA GLN A 78 -46.84 -17.33 29.90
C GLN A 78 -47.56 -18.32 28.98
N ARG A 79 -46.82 -19.03 28.11
CA ARG A 79 -47.37 -20.12 27.29
C ARG A 79 -47.87 -21.29 28.13
N ARG A 80 -47.18 -21.59 29.24
CA ARG A 80 -47.54 -22.70 30.13
C ARG A 80 -48.82 -22.45 30.95
N GLN A 81 -49.28 -21.20 31.04
CA GLN A 81 -50.46 -20.80 31.83
C GLN A 81 -51.77 -20.70 31.03
N GLY A 82 -51.78 -21.07 29.74
CA GLY A 82 -53.02 -21.36 28.99
C GLY A 82 -53.95 -20.17 28.70
N LEU A 83 -53.74 -19.51 27.56
CA LEU A 83 -54.76 -18.66 26.93
C LEU A 83 -55.24 -19.34 25.64
N ALA A 84 -56.52 -19.72 25.59
CA ALA A 84 -57.13 -20.59 24.58
C ALA A 84 -57.10 -20.05 23.12
N GLY A 85 -56.73 -18.78 22.89
CA GLY A 85 -56.57 -18.19 21.54
C GLY A 85 -55.14 -18.12 21.00
N SER A 86 -54.12 -18.42 21.82
CA SER A 86 -52.69 -18.21 21.50
C SER A 86 -52.09 -19.28 20.58
N GLN A 87 -52.71 -20.45 20.49
CA GLN A 87 -52.10 -21.63 19.84
C GLN A 87 -52.02 -21.49 18.32
N LEU A 88 -53.05 -20.94 17.67
CA LEU A 88 -53.06 -20.68 16.23
C LEU A 88 -52.02 -19.61 15.83
N HIS A 89 -52.00 -18.49 16.55
CA HIS A 89 -51.03 -17.42 16.32
C HIS A 89 -49.59 -17.93 16.53
N THR A 90 -49.36 -18.73 17.58
CA THR A 90 -48.05 -19.34 17.83
C THR A 90 -47.64 -20.31 16.73
N ARG A 91 -48.55 -21.19 16.28
CA ARG A 91 -48.28 -22.14 15.20
C ARG A 91 -47.94 -21.44 13.88
N MET A 92 -48.68 -20.39 13.54
CA MET A 92 -48.41 -19.51 12.39
C MET A 92 -47.04 -18.84 12.49
N VAL A 93 -46.71 -18.24 13.63
CA VAL A 93 -45.40 -17.59 13.86
C VAL A 93 -44.26 -18.59 13.74
N VAL A 94 -44.41 -19.81 14.27
CA VAL A 94 -43.38 -20.86 14.16
C VAL A 94 -43.21 -21.32 12.71
N LEU A 95 -44.29 -21.63 11.99
CA LEU A 95 -44.24 -22.01 10.58
C LEU A 95 -43.55 -20.95 9.73
N PHE A 96 -43.95 -19.68 9.90
CA PHE A 96 -43.36 -18.57 9.17
C PHE A 96 -41.88 -18.39 9.50
N SER A 97 -41.51 -18.51 10.78
CA SER A 97 -40.11 -18.43 11.22
C SER A 97 -39.27 -19.54 10.61
N VAL A 98 -39.75 -20.79 10.59
CA VAL A 98 -39.01 -21.92 10.00
C VAL A 98 -38.82 -21.73 8.50
N VAL A 99 -39.88 -21.35 7.77
CA VAL A 99 -39.83 -21.12 6.32
C VAL A 99 -38.91 -19.95 5.97
N ALA A 100 -38.81 -18.92 6.82
CA ALA A 100 -37.90 -17.80 6.62
C ALA A 100 -36.44 -18.14 7.00
N VAL A 101 -36.21 -18.80 8.14
CA VAL A 101 -34.87 -19.00 8.70
C VAL A 101 -34.05 -20.02 7.91
N ILE A 102 -34.67 -21.12 7.45
CA ILE A 102 -33.97 -22.17 6.70
C ILE A 102 -33.22 -21.60 5.47
N PRO A 103 -33.88 -20.91 4.52
CA PRO A 103 -33.20 -20.37 3.35
C PRO A 103 -32.18 -19.28 3.71
N THR A 104 -32.44 -18.48 4.75
CA THR A 104 -31.45 -17.49 5.22
C THR A 104 -30.16 -18.16 5.71
N ILE A 105 -30.26 -19.25 6.47
CA ILE A 105 -29.08 -20.01 6.93
C ILE A 105 -28.33 -20.60 5.73
N VAL A 106 -29.05 -21.18 4.76
CA VAL A 106 -28.43 -21.74 3.55
C VAL A 106 -27.66 -20.67 2.77
N VAL A 107 -28.27 -19.49 2.54
CA VAL A 107 -27.61 -18.37 1.86
C VAL A 107 -26.42 -17.83 2.65
N ALA A 108 -26.53 -17.76 3.98
CA ALA A 108 -25.42 -17.32 4.84
C ALA A 108 -24.23 -18.29 4.77
N LEU A 109 -24.49 -19.60 4.87
CA LEU A 109 -23.45 -20.63 4.74
C LEU A 109 -22.83 -20.59 3.35
N PHE A 110 -23.64 -20.55 2.29
CA PHE A 110 -23.16 -20.46 0.92
C PHE A 110 -22.32 -19.19 0.69
N SER A 111 -22.72 -18.06 1.27
CA SER A 111 -21.93 -16.82 1.21
C SER A 111 -20.57 -17.00 1.87
N VAL A 112 -20.51 -17.58 3.08
CA VAL A 112 -19.23 -17.87 3.75
C VAL A 112 -18.36 -18.77 2.89
N PHE A 113 -18.90 -19.86 2.34
CA PHE A 113 -18.17 -20.75 1.43
C PHE A 113 -17.68 -20.01 0.16
N LEU A 114 -18.53 -19.18 -0.45
CA LEU A 114 -18.18 -18.41 -1.65
C LEU A 114 -17.06 -17.40 -1.37
N PHE A 115 -17.12 -16.71 -0.22
CA PHE A 115 -16.08 -15.78 0.19
C PHE A 115 -14.77 -16.50 0.49
N ASP A 116 -14.83 -17.61 1.23
CA ASP A 116 -13.64 -18.31 1.68
C ASP A 116 -12.94 -19.07 0.54
N PHE A 117 -13.69 -19.72 -0.35
CA PHE A 117 -13.11 -20.48 -1.46
C PHE A 117 -13.06 -19.70 -2.78
N GLY A 118 -14.15 -19.02 -3.14
CA GLY A 118 -14.28 -18.33 -4.43
C GLY A 118 -13.41 -17.09 -4.51
N ILE A 119 -13.59 -16.16 -3.57
CA ILE A 119 -12.84 -14.89 -3.60
C ILE A 119 -11.37 -15.11 -3.26
N ARG A 120 -11.04 -15.89 -2.23
CA ARG A 120 -9.63 -16.09 -1.85
C ARG A 120 -8.79 -16.73 -2.96
N SER A 121 -9.31 -17.74 -3.66
CA SER A 121 -8.57 -18.38 -4.77
C SER A 121 -8.34 -17.39 -5.92
N TRP A 122 -9.35 -16.62 -6.31
CA TRP A 122 -9.22 -15.68 -7.41
C TRP A 122 -8.36 -14.45 -7.06
N PHE A 123 -8.45 -13.93 -5.84
CA PHE A 123 -7.69 -12.75 -5.41
C PHE A 123 -6.27 -13.08 -4.93
N THR A 124 -6.05 -14.15 -4.18
CA THR A 124 -4.74 -14.40 -3.57
C THR A 124 -3.74 -14.94 -4.60
N GLU A 125 -4.15 -15.91 -5.41
CA GLU A 125 -3.23 -16.55 -6.35
C GLU A 125 -3.06 -15.74 -7.63
N ARG A 126 -4.15 -15.34 -8.27
CA ARG A 126 -4.06 -14.73 -9.61
C ARG A 126 -3.62 -13.27 -9.57
N ILE A 127 -4.17 -12.48 -8.65
CA ILE A 127 -3.79 -11.06 -8.53
C ILE A 127 -2.41 -10.96 -7.90
N GLY A 128 -2.11 -11.77 -6.87
CA GLY A 128 -0.77 -11.86 -6.29
C GLY A 128 0.30 -12.16 -7.34
N ALA A 129 0.12 -13.24 -8.11
CA ALA A 129 1.07 -13.60 -9.16
C ALA A 129 1.21 -12.53 -10.26
N ALA A 130 0.13 -11.85 -10.64
CA ALA A 130 0.19 -10.77 -11.63
C ALA A 130 0.95 -9.53 -11.10
N VAL A 131 0.78 -9.20 -9.82
CA VAL A 131 1.53 -8.11 -9.16
C VAL A 131 3.00 -8.47 -9.04
N ASP A 132 3.32 -9.69 -8.60
CA ASP A 132 4.71 -10.17 -8.49
C ASP A 132 5.40 -10.19 -9.86
N ALA A 133 4.70 -10.66 -10.90
CA ALA A 133 5.23 -10.64 -12.26
C ALA A 133 5.44 -9.20 -12.77
N SER A 134 4.54 -8.28 -12.46
CA SER A 134 4.68 -6.86 -12.83
C SER A 134 5.86 -6.22 -12.12
N GLN A 135 6.09 -6.56 -10.85
CA GLN A 135 7.26 -6.12 -10.09
C GLN A 135 8.54 -6.69 -10.71
N ALA A 136 8.58 -7.98 -11.03
CA ALA A 136 9.73 -8.62 -11.67
C ALA A 136 10.07 -7.97 -13.02
N VAL A 137 9.06 -7.63 -13.83
CA VAL A 137 9.24 -6.90 -15.11
C VAL A 137 9.78 -5.49 -14.86
N ALA A 138 9.27 -4.76 -13.87
CA ALA A 138 9.75 -3.43 -13.53
C ALA A 138 11.21 -3.45 -13.03
N GLU A 139 11.56 -4.42 -12.17
CA GLU A 139 12.93 -4.62 -11.69
C GLU A 139 13.89 -4.98 -12.84
N ALA A 140 13.48 -5.89 -13.73
CA ALA A 140 14.26 -6.25 -14.91
C ALA A 140 14.46 -5.06 -15.86
N TYR A 141 13.41 -4.26 -16.11
CA TYR A 141 13.51 -3.06 -16.93
C TYR A 141 14.46 -2.03 -16.33
N LEU A 142 14.39 -1.80 -15.01
CA LEU A 142 15.32 -0.90 -14.31
C LEU A 142 16.75 -1.40 -14.36
N GLU A 143 16.96 -2.71 -14.21
CA GLU A 143 18.29 -3.31 -14.29
C GLU A 143 18.89 -3.21 -15.69
N GLU A 144 18.10 -3.50 -16.72
CA GLU A 144 18.51 -3.28 -18.12
C GLU A 144 18.88 -1.80 -18.36
N HIS A 145 18.06 -0.87 -17.89
CA HIS A 145 18.35 0.56 -18.01
C HIS A 145 19.63 0.97 -17.28
N ARG A 146 19.90 0.41 -16.09
CA ARG A 146 21.17 0.64 -15.36
C ARG A 146 22.37 0.15 -16.14
N GLN A 147 22.27 -1.02 -16.77
CA GLN A 147 23.35 -1.59 -17.57
C GLN A 147 23.60 -0.77 -18.83
N ASN A 148 22.54 -0.38 -19.54
CA ASN A 148 22.63 0.47 -20.73
C ASN A 148 23.29 1.83 -20.42
N ILE A 149 22.79 2.54 -19.40
CA ILE A 149 23.37 3.83 -18.98
C ILE A 149 24.82 3.67 -18.51
N SER A 150 25.16 2.55 -17.88
CA SER A 150 26.54 2.29 -17.47
C SER A 150 27.47 2.12 -18.68
N GLY A 151 27.04 1.34 -19.68
CA GLY A 151 27.76 1.18 -20.94
C GLY A 151 27.92 2.51 -21.67
N ASP A 152 26.85 3.30 -21.74
CA ASP A 152 26.85 4.62 -22.36
C ASP A 152 27.77 5.61 -21.65
N ALA A 153 27.76 5.63 -20.32
CA ALA A 153 28.64 6.46 -19.51
C ALA A 153 30.11 6.09 -19.70
N LEU A 154 30.43 4.79 -19.77
CA LEU A 154 31.79 4.30 -20.03
C LEU A 154 32.26 4.69 -21.44
N ALA A 155 31.43 4.45 -22.45
CA ALA A 155 31.74 4.82 -23.83
C ALA A 155 31.92 6.34 -23.99
N MET A 156 31.05 7.14 -23.38
CA MET A 156 31.16 8.60 -23.36
C MET A 156 32.43 9.06 -22.64
N ALA A 157 32.79 8.43 -21.53
CA ALA A 157 34.03 8.73 -20.81
C ALA A 157 35.27 8.42 -21.65
N PHE A 158 35.27 7.29 -22.39
CA PHE A 158 36.35 6.94 -23.31
C PHE A 158 36.50 7.97 -24.44
N ASP A 159 35.40 8.33 -25.08
CA ASP A 159 35.37 9.35 -26.14
C ASP A 159 35.85 10.73 -25.63
N LEU A 160 35.42 11.12 -24.43
CA LEU A 160 35.84 12.35 -23.76
C LEU A 160 37.32 12.31 -23.42
N ASN A 161 37.84 11.23 -22.84
CA ASN A 161 39.25 11.12 -22.48
C ASN A 161 40.16 11.23 -23.71
N ARG A 162 39.75 10.66 -24.86
CA ARG A 162 40.51 10.75 -26.12
C ARG A 162 40.60 12.18 -26.67
N GLN A 163 39.55 12.98 -26.49
CA GLN A 163 39.48 14.35 -27.02
C GLN A 163 39.76 15.43 -25.98
N ALA A 164 39.93 15.05 -24.71
CA ALA A 164 40.10 15.97 -23.59
C ALA A 164 41.25 16.98 -23.76
N PRO A 165 42.44 16.64 -24.31
CA PRO A 165 43.52 17.61 -24.48
C PRO A 165 43.12 18.83 -25.35
N PHE A 166 42.18 18.63 -26.29
CA PHE A 166 41.70 19.68 -27.19
C PHE A 166 40.42 20.36 -26.70
N LEU A 167 39.53 19.62 -26.04
CA LEU A 167 38.21 20.12 -25.63
C LEU A 167 38.25 20.91 -24.31
N MET A 168 39.16 20.57 -23.38
CA MET A 168 39.17 21.15 -22.03
C MET A 168 39.56 22.64 -22.00
N SER A 169 40.34 23.09 -22.99
CA SER A 169 40.69 24.51 -23.16
C SER A 169 39.58 25.34 -23.84
N ARG A 170 38.49 24.69 -24.30
CA ARG A 170 37.46 25.31 -25.14
C ARG A 170 36.05 24.97 -24.65
N PRO A 171 35.54 25.69 -23.62
CA PRO A 171 34.26 25.39 -22.97
C PRO A 171 33.07 25.26 -23.93
N LYS A 172 32.99 26.12 -24.96
CA LYS A 172 31.92 26.07 -25.98
C LYS A 172 31.98 24.81 -26.85
N GLN A 173 33.18 24.31 -27.16
CA GLN A 173 33.36 23.08 -27.95
C GLN A 173 33.08 21.84 -27.09
N LEU A 174 33.52 21.87 -25.82
CA LEU A 174 33.22 20.81 -24.84
C LEU A 174 31.71 20.65 -24.63
N ALA A 175 30.97 21.75 -24.46
CA ALA A 175 29.51 21.70 -24.29
C ALA A 175 28.80 21.11 -25.53
N LYS A 176 29.20 21.51 -26.74
CA LYS A 176 28.67 20.93 -28.00
C LYS A 176 29.00 19.44 -28.12
N PHE A 177 30.21 19.04 -27.72
CA PHE A 177 30.64 17.66 -27.77
C PHE A 177 29.82 16.77 -26.83
N ILE A 178 29.67 17.17 -25.58
CA ILE A 178 28.83 16.44 -24.60
C ILE A 178 27.38 16.38 -25.06
N GLN A 179 26.85 17.47 -25.63
CA GLN A 179 25.50 17.50 -26.16
C GLN A 179 25.31 16.50 -27.30
N ALA A 180 26.26 16.40 -28.23
CA ALA A 180 26.22 15.40 -29.31
C ALA A 180 26.34 13.97 -28.76
N GLN A 181 27.25 13.76 -27.80
CA GLN A 181 27.45 12.46 -27.15
C GLN A 181 26.20 11.99 -26.38
N ALA A 182 25.51 12.91 -25.69
CA ALA A 182 24.26 12.65 -24.99
C ALA A 182 23.11 12.37 -25.97
N ALA A 183 23.00 13.15 -27.06
CA ALA A 183 21.96 12.95 -28.07
C ALA A 183 22.08 11.59 -28.79
N ILE A 184 23.29 11.17 -29.16
CA ILE A 184 23.52 9.87 -29.84
C ILE A 184 23.16 8.69 -28.95
N ARG A 185 23.30 8.84 -27.62
CA ARG A 185 22.99 7.80 -26.62
C ARG A 185 21.62 8.00 -25.96
N ASN A 186 20.79 8.90 -26.51
CA ASN A 186 19.48 9.24 -25.99
C ASN A 186 19.46 9.60 -24.49
N LEU A 187 20.57 10.16 -23.98
CA LEU A 187 20.69 10.60 -22.60
C LEU A 187 20.04 11.98 -22.47
N THR A 188 19.07 12.07 -21.56
CA THR A 188 18.35 13.32 -21.28
C THR A 188 19.30 14.43 -20.80
N GLU A 189 20.32 14.06 -20.03
CA GLU A 189 21.24 14.99 -19.40
C GLU A 189 22.65 14.40 -19.23
N ALA A 190 23.68 15.23 -19.41
CA ALA A 190 25.05 14.88 -19.09
C ALA A 190 25.80 16.12 -18.57
N VAL A 191 26.60 15.92 -17.51
CA VAL A 191 27.28 17.00 -16.79
C VAL A 191 28.70 16.56 -16.49
N ILE A 192 29.68 17.40 -16.82
CA ILE A 192 31.06 17.26 -16.36
C ILE A 192 31.28 18.25 -15.23
N PHE A 193 31.78 17.75 -14.11
CA PHE A 193 32.11 18.57 -12.95
C PHE A 193 33.41 18.08 -12.31
N GLU A 194 34.10 19.00 -11.63
CA GLU A 194 35.29 18.71 -10.85
C GLU A 194 34.94 18.11 -9.48
N THR A 195 35.94 17.53 -8.79
CA THR A 195 35.80 17.09 -7.39
C THR A 195 35.39 18.23 -6.44
N SER A 196 35.67 19.49 -6.82
CA SER A 196 35.24 20.70 -6.10
C SER A 196 33.73 20.98 -6.21
N GLY A 197 32.99 20.23 -7.05
CA GLY A 197 31.59 20.50 -7.39
C GLY A 197 31.42 21.55 -8.50
N LYS A 198 32.51 22.11 -9.02
CA LYS A 198 32.48 23.08 -10.13
C LYS A 198 32.09 22.39 -11.43
N VAL A 199 30.99 22.81 -12.04
CA VAL A 199 30.54 22.32 -13.35
C VAL A 199 31.42 22.91 -14.47
N LEU A 200 32.01 22.03 -15.28
CA LEU A 200 32.85 22.38 -16.43
C LEU A 200 32.02 22.49 -17.72
N ALA A 201 31.03 21.62 -17.89
CA ALA A 201 30.11 21.63 -19.02
C ALA A 201 28.84 20.82 -18.71
N LYS A 202 27.73 21.16 -19.39
CA LYS A 202 26.43 20.49 -19.26
C LYS A 202 25.65 20.51 -20.57
N THR A 203 24.66 19.63 -20.70
CA THR A 203 23.70 19.67 -21.81
C THR A 203 22.67 20.79 -21.62
N GLY A 204 22.08 21.28 -22.72
CA GLY A 204 21.16 22.42 -22.68
C GLY A 204 19.81 22.19 -21.98
N LEU A 205 19.45 20.93 -21.70
CA LEU A 205 18.19 20.53 -21.05
C LEU A 205 18.28 20.44 -19.51
N SER A 206 19.43 20.76 -18.91
CA SER A 206 19.67 20.81 -17.44
C SER A 206 18.94 21.97 -16.72
N LEU A 207 17.63 22.13 -16.93
CA LEU A 207 16.84 23.25 -16.40
C LEU A 207 16.44 23.09 -14.92
N THR A 208 16.58 21.88 -14.36
CA THR A 208 16.12 21.58 -12.99
C THR A 208 17.16 20.73 -12.26
N PHE A 209 18.23 21.37 -11.79
CA PHE A 209 19.13 20.75 -10.81
C PHE A 209 18.47 20.74 -9.44
N ASP A 210 17.58 19.78 -9.20
CA ASP A 210 17.52 19.21 -7.85
C ASP A 210 18.76 18.33 -7.75
N PHE A 211 19.90 18.96 -7.40
CA PHE A 211 21.19 18.30 -7.27
C PHE A 211 21.12 17.39 -6.06
N GLU A 212 20.47 16.24 -6.20
CA GLU A 212 20.56 15.18 -5.22
C GLU A 212 21.98 14.62 -5.34
N PRO A 213 22.86 14.90 -4.37
CA PRO A 213 24.26 14.58 -4.49
C PRO A 213 24.45 13.07 -4.47
N PHE A 214 25.39 12.58 -5.29
CA PHE A 214 25.76 11.17 -5.24
C PHE A 214 26.33 10.85 -3.84
N PRO A 215 26.01 9.68 -3.27
CA PRO A 215 26.61 9.26 -2.00
C PRO A 215 28.11 9.03 -2.17
N GLU A 216 28.88 9.17 -1.10
CA GLU A 216 30.35 8.97 -1.13
C GLU A 216 30.75 7.57 -1.65
N SER A 217 29.89 6.57 -1.48
CA SER A 217 30.07 5.23 -2.04
C SER A 217 30.15 5.23 -3.58
N ALA A 218 29.33 6.05 -4.25
CA ALA A 218 29.35 6.18 -5.71
C ALA A 218 30.62 6.87 -6.19
N PHE A 219 31.08 7.91 -5.48
CA PHE A 219 32.36 8.55 -5.77
C PHE A 219 33.55 7.61 -5.60
N ARG A 220 33.55 6.74 -4.57
CA ARG A 220 34.59 5.71 -4.41
C ARG A 220 34.68 4.77 -5.61
N LYS A 221 33.54 4.23 -6.06
CA LYS A 221 33.47 3.36 -7.25
C LYS A 221 33.97 4.10 -8.50
N ALA A 222 33.49 5.32 -8.74
CA ALA A 222 33.96 6.16 -9.84
C ALA A 222 35.47 6.41 -9.81
N ARG A 223 36.06 6.66 -8.63
CA ARG A 223 37.51 6.87 -8.48
C ARG A 223 38.35 5.64 -8.86
N ASN A 224 37.80 4.45 -8.65
CA ASN A 224 38.42 3.17 -9.04
C ASN A 224 38.25 2.85 -10.53
N GLY A 225 37.56 3.69 -11.30
CA GLY A 225 37.28 3.48 -12.73
C GLY A 225 35.99 2.70 -13.00
N GLU A 226 35.21 2.38 -11.97
CA GLU A 226 33.91 1.71 -12.13
C GLU A 226 32.79 2.74 -12.33
N VAL A 227 31.77 2.38 -13.11
CA VAL A 227 30.56 3.21 -13.21
C VAL A 227 29.69 2.98 -11.97
N ALA A 228 29.33 4.04 -11.26
CA ALA A 228 28.36 3.96 -10.19
C ALA A 228 27.00 4.46 -10.68
N THR A 229 25.98 3.60 -10.59
CA THR A 229 24.60 3.96 -10.89
C THR A 229 23.83 4.31 -9.63
N LEU A 230 22.89 5.24 -9.76
CA LEU A 230 21.97 5.64 -8.70
C LEU A 230 20.56 5.73 -9.29
N THR A 231 19.61 5.04 -8.68
CA THR A 231 18.19 5.21 -8.96
C THR A 231 17.64 6.14 -7.89
N SER A 232 17.21 7.33 -8.27
CA SER A 232 16.50 8.22 -7.34
C SER A 232 15.05 7.75 -7.19
N GLU A 233 14.39 8.13 -6.09
CA GLU A 233 12.94 7.93 -5.91
C GLU A 233 12.13 8.62 -7.02
N VAL A 234 12.71 9.63 -7.68
CA VAL A 234 12.10 10.41 -8.76
C VAL A 234 12.53 9.85 -10.13
N ASP A 235 12.12 8.61 -10.43
CA ASP A 235 12.03 8.01 -11.78
C ASP A 235 13.21 8.22 -12.75
N ARG A 236 14.44 8.32 -12.21
CA ARG A 236 15.64 8.59 -13.00
C ARG A 236 16.80 7.71 -12.58
N VAL A 237 17.40 7.05 -13.56
CA VAL A 237 18.67 6.34 -13.42
C VAL A 237 19.79 7.30 -13.81
N ARG A 238 20.74 7.51 -12.90
CA ARG A 238 21.92 8.35 -13.10
C ARG A 238 23.18 7.50 -13.00
N ALA A 239 24.22 7.88 -13.73
CA ALA A 239 25.53 7.25 -13.63
C ALA A 239 26.63 8.29 -13.43
N ILE A 240 27.66 7.90 -12.68
CA ILE A 240 28.88 8.69 -12.50
C ILE A 240 30.11 7.83 -12.79
N ILE A 241 31.05 8.38 -13.55
CA ILE A 241 32.34 7.79 -13.89
C ILE A 241 33.42 8.87 -13.86
N ARG A 242 34.64 8.49 -13.45
CA ARG A 242 35.79 9.38 -13.47
C ARG A 242 36.35 9.53 -14.88
N LEU A 243 36.56 10.77 -15.30
CA LEU A 243 37.32 11.08 -16.51
C LEU A 243 38.83 11.08 -16.19
N ILE A 244 39.61 10.37 -17.01
CA ILE A 244 41.07 10.29 -16.91
C ILE A 244 41.62 11.28 -17.95
N ILE A 245 41.55 12.55 -17.59
CA ILE A 245 42.05 13.64 -18.42
C ILE A 245 43.52 13.82 -18.06
N SER A 246 44.41 13.11 -18.76
CA SER A 246 45.86 13.27 -18.57
C SER A 246 46.27 14.67 -19.02
N LEU A 247 46.96 15.41 -18.14
CA LEU A 247 47.63 16.67 -18.44
C LEU A 247 49.15 16.48 -18.77
N MET A 248 49.58 15.21 -19.00
CA MET A 248 50.91 14.69 -19.46
C MET A 248 52.14 14.86 -18.53
N PRO A 249 53.10 13.91 -18.56
CA PRO A 249 54.29 14.10 -19.41
C PRO A 249 54.57 12.94 -20.37
N THR A 250 54.73 13.32 -21.63
CA THR A 250 55.13 12.53 -22.81
C THR A 250 56.62 12.24 -22.78
N TYR A 251 57.04 11.02 -23.16
CA TYR A 251 58.40 10.75 -23.60
C TYR A 251 58.38 9.83 -24.83
N LEU A 252 59.01 10.30 -25.92
CA LEU A 252 59.30 9.56 -27.14
C LEU A 252 60.81 9.29 -27.14
N SER A 253 61.24 8.03 -27.28
CA SER A 253 62.63 7.69 -27.63
C SER A 253 62.61 6.96 -28.97
N PRO A 254 63.07 7.56 -30.07
CA PRO A 254 63.29 6.85 -31.31
C PRO A 254 64.69 6.23 -31.31
N ASP A 255 64.77 4.93 -31.56
CA ASP A 255 66.03 4.24 -31.86
C ASP A 255 66.01 3.83 -33.34
N LEU A 256 67.14 4.03 -34.03
CA LEU A 256 67.37 3.69 -35.44
C LEU A 256 67.38 2.17 -35.68
#